data_AF-A0A3D9AT59-F1
#
_entry.id   AF-A0A3D9AT59-F1
#
_cell.length_a   1.000
_cell.length_b   1.000
_cell.length_c   1.000
_cell.angle_alpha   90.00
_cell.angle_beta   90.00
_cell.angle_gamma   90.00
#
_symmetry.space_group_name_H-M   'P 1'
#
loop_
_entity.id
_entity.type
_entity.pdbx_description
1 polymer ?
#
loop_
_entity_poly.entity_id
_entity_poly.type
_entity_poly.pdbx_seq_one_letter_code
_entity_poly.pdbx_strand_id
1 'polypeptide(L)'
;MEEDKNAFMKKLLPLFLTLIFTTIFSQEYHFDYSIESQTTQIKPDKEKSVSTAFYDSTNKIHLNIDRFNDQFKGIIYDKNKNLRHVFKVIPSKDFVTFEYMYTNDFSKDKHKDIANGDILEIKKMDSLQYQIIGYKNEKKTKKRFSVLVSLEKSTFDYLKLGIDHGKTDEMQKNVRAFLDPNSNYAVKRLQVDYHSTGYSYDSSLKITNVDFSLKLPKELIIKEYNVFGEFQN
;
A
#
# COMPACT_ATOMS: atom_id res chain seq x y z
N MET A 1 25.21 -50.30 -21.98
CA MET A 1 23.91 -50.06 -21.30
C MET A 1 23.98 -48.98 -20.20
N GLU A 2 25.17 -48.50 -19.82
CA GLU A 2 25.37 -47.44 -18.82
C GLU A 2 25.51 -46.05 -19.46
N GLU A 3 26.05 -45.96 -20.69
CA GLU A 3 26.19 -44.71 -21.46
C GLU A 3 24.84 -44.07 -21.85
N ASP A 4 23.83 -44.87 -22.19
CA ASP A 4 22.51 -44.38 -22.59
C ASP A 4 21.73 -43.71 -21.43
N LYS A 5 21.91 -44.17 -20.19
CA LYS A 5 21.32 -43.52 -19.01
C LYS A 5 21.92 -42.15 -18.76
N ASN A 6 23.24 -42.01 -18.98
CA ASN A 6 23.94 -40.74 -18.86
C ASN A 6 23.52 -39.74 -19.96
N ALA A 7 23.30 -40.21 -21.18
CA ALA A 7 22.78 -39.36 -22.26
C ALA A 7 21.33 -38.89 -21.98
N PHE A 8 20.51 -39.75 -21.39
CA PHE A 8 19.13 -39.42 -21.00
C PHE A 8 19.07 -38.42 -19.83
N MET A 9 19.86 -38.63 -18.76
CA MET A 9 19.98 -37.68 -17.64
C MET A 9 20.55 -36.32 -18.06
N LYS A 10 21.53 -36.31 -18.98
CA LYS A 10 22.10 -35.06 -19.54
C LYS A 10 21.11 -34.24 -20.37
N LYS A 11 20.07 -34.86 -20.94
CA LYS A 11 18.98 -34.18 -21.68
C LYS A 11 17.83 -33.74 -20.79
N LEU A 12 17.60 -34.44 -19.67
CA LEU A 12 16.61 -34.05 -18.65
C LEU A 12 17.03 -32.80 -17.88
N LEU A 13 18.31 -32.64 -17.57
CA LEU A 13 18.84 -31.49 -16.82
C LEU A 13 18.56 -30.12 -17.49
N PRO A 14 18.81 -29.91 -18.80
CA PRO A 14 18.45 -28.65 -19.46
C PRO A 14 16.94 -28.45 -19.59
N LEU A 15 16.14 -29.53 -19.69
CA LEU A 15 14.68 -29.45 -19.72
C LEU A 15 14.10 -29.03 -18.35
N PHE A 16 14.69 -29.53 -17.26
CA PHE A 16 14.35 -29.12 -15.90
C PHE A 16 14.75 -27.66 -15.66
N LEU A 17 15.93 -27.25 -16.14
CA LEU A 17 16.39 -25.85 -16.06
C LEU A 17 15.46 -24.92 -16.84
N THR A 18 15.05 -25.25 -18.07
CA THR A 18 14.12 -24.40 -18.84
C THR A 18 12.74 -24.32 -18.19
N LEU A 19 12.21 -25.42 -17.64
CA LEU A 19 10.95 -25.40 -16.89
C LEU A 19 11.03 -24.50 -15.64
N ILE A 20 12.12 -24.60 -14.86
CA ILE A 20 12.37 -23.74 -13.70
C ILE A 20 12.45 -22.25 -14.12
N PHE A 21 13.14 -21.94 -15.22
CA PHE A 21 13.22 -20.58 -15.74
C PHE A 21 11.86 -20.02 -16.16
N THR A 22 10.98 -20.82 -16.78
CA THR A 22 9.65 -20.31 -17.19
C THR A 22 8.74 -19.93 -16.01
N THR A 23 8.94 -20.55 -14.83
CA THR A 23 8.25 -20.18 -13.59
C THR A 23 8.86 -18.97 -12.89
N ILE A 24 10.16 -18.68 -13.09
CA ILE A 24 10.88 -17.59 -12.41
C ILE A 24 10.53 -16.20 -12.99
N PHE A 25 10.11 -16.10 -14.25
CA PHE A 25 9.94 -14.80 -14.92
C PHE A 25 8.54 -14.20 -14.87
N SER A 26 7.58 -14.81 -14.15
CA SER A 26 6.28 -14.17 -13.94
C SER A 26 6.20 -13.68 -12.50
N GLN A 27 6.13 -12.36 -12.34
CA GLN A 27 5.99 -11.74 -11.04
C GLN A 27 4.59 -12.04 -10.49
N GLU A 28 4.53 -12.79 -9.41
CA GLU A 28 3.31 -13.10 -8.67
C GLU A 28 3.35 -12.36 -7.32
N TYR A 29 2.24 -11.71 -6.99
CA TYR A 29 2.01 -11.06 -5.71
C TYR A 29 1.08 -11.92 -4.88
N HIS A 30 1.43 -12.17 -3.62
CA HIS A 30 0.61 -12.93 -2.68
C HIS A 30 0.15 -11.99 -1.57
N PHE A 31 -1.15 -11.99 -1.30
CA PHE A 31 -1.77 -11.13 -0.30
C PHE A 31 -2.40 -12.01 0.77
N ASP A 32 -2.02 -11.75 2.03
CA ASP A 32 -2.48 -12.52 3.18
C ASP A 32 -3.63 -11.81 3.92
N TYR A 33 -3.83 -10.52 3.66
CA TYR A 33 -4.82 -9.68 4.35
C TYR A 33 -5.61 -8.80 3.38
N SER A 34 -6.91 -8.66 3.65
CA SER A 34 -7.75 -7.57 3.14
C SER A 34 -7.92 -6.53 4.25
N ILE A 35 -7.64 -5.27 3.92
CA ILE A 35 -7.72 -4.12 4.81
C ILE A 35 -8.85 -3.23 4.28
N GLU A 36 -9.93 -3.13 5.04
CA GLU A 36 -11.02 -2.19 4.79
C GLU A 36 -10.86 -0.97 5.70
N SER A 37 -10.70 0.20 5.11
CA SER A 37 -10.71 1.48 5.83
C SER A 37 -12.09 2.08 5.77
N GLN A 38 -12.70 2.29 6.93
CA GLN A 38 -13.96 3.00 7.07
C GLN A 38 -13.66 4.40 7.57
N THR A 39 -13.83 5.39 6.72
CA THR A 39 -13.50 6.79 7.00
C THR A 39 -14.77 7.62 7.06
N THR A 40 -14.91 8.39 8.14
CA THR A 40 -15.95 9.41 8.30
C THR A 40 -15.28 10.77 8.31
N GLN A 41 -15.63 11.63 7.36
CA GLN A 41 -15.33 13.04 7.45
C GLN A 41 -16.19 13.64 8.57
N ILE A 42 -15.56 14.29 9.54
CA ILE A 42 -16.22 14.92 10.69
C ILE A 42 -16.51 16.40 10.39
N LYS A 43 -15.62 17.04 9.61
CA LYS A 43 -15.75 18.43 9.14
C LYS A 43 -15.22 18.57 7.70
N PRO A 44 -15.79 19.47 6.89
CA PRO A 44 -17.01 20.26 7.16
C PRO A 44 -18.28 19.41 7.16
N ASP A 45 -18.39 18.46 6.25
CA ASP A 45 -19.58 17.62 6.07
C ASP A 45 -19.36 16.18 6.54
N LYS A 46 -20.45 15.51 6.96
CA LYS A 46 -20.43 14.13 7.45
C LYS A 46 -20.50 13.11 6.32
N GLU A 47 -19.46 13.08 5.50
CA GLU A 47 -19.33 12.07 4.46
C GLU A 47 -18.72 10.79 5.02
N LYS A 48 -19.16 9.65 4.48
CA LYS A 48 -18.60 8.34 4.81
C LYS A 48 -18.05 7.70 3.55
N SER A 49 -16.86 7.16 3.65
CA SER A 49 -16.23 6.39 2.58
C SER A 49 -15.71 5.07 3.13
N VAL A 50 -15.68 4.08 2.25
CA VAL A 50 -15.06 2.79 2.50
C VAL A 50 -14.07 2.56 1.37
N SER A 51 -12.86 2.18 1.71
CA SER A 51 -11.85 1.74 0.76
C SER A 51 -11.32 0.38 1.15
N THR A 52 -10.93 -0.41 0.15
CA THR A 52 -10.40 -1.75 0.35
C THR A 52 -9.02 -1.84 -0.30
N ALA A 53 -8.09 -2.47 0.41
CA ALA A 53 -6.81 -2.86 -0.12
C ALA A 53 -6.49 -4.31 0.24
N PHE A 54 -5.71 -4.99 -0.60
CA PHE A 54 -5.08 -6.25 -0.26
C PHE A 54 -3.62 -6.00 0.12
N TYR A 55 -3.13 -6.69 1.14
CA TYR A 55 -1.83 -6.46 1.74
C TYR A 55 -1.01 -7.75 1.84
N ASP A 56 0.18 -7.71 1.24
CA ASP A 56 1.25 -8.70 1.40
C ASP A 56 2.06 -8.30 2.63
N SER A 57 1.92 -9.07 3.72
CA SER A 57 2.57 -8.74 4.98
C SER A 57 4.08 -8.97 4.97
N THR A 58 4.55 -9.85 4.08
CA THR A 58 5.96 -10.23 3.97
C THR A 58 6.73 -9.18 3.18
N ASN A 59 6.23 -8.82 2.00
CA ASN A 59 6.87 -7.86 1.09
C ASN A 59 6.40 -6.42 1.29
N LYS A 60 5.39 -6.21 2.15
CA LYS A 60 4.77 -4.92 2.47
C LYS A 60 4.11 -4.25 1.26
N ILE A 61 3.59 -5.05 0.35
CA ILE A 61 2.99 -4.61 -0.92
C ILE A 61 1.49 -4.41 -0.76
N HIS A 62 0.96 -3.35 -1.35
CA HIS A 62 -0.46 -3.06 -1.36
C HIS A 62 -1.02 -3.14 -2.78
N LEU A 63 -2.15 -3.83 -2.92
CA LEU A 63 -3.06 -3.66 -4.04
C LEU A 63 -4.23 -2.82 -3.53
N ASN A 64 -4.25 -1.52 -3.87
CA ASN A 64 -5.36 -0.64 -3.50
C ASN A 64 -6.46 -0.76 -4.55
N ILE A 65 -7.72 -0.76 -4.13
CA ILE A 65 -8.87 -0.76 -5.01
C ILE A 65 -9.55 0.60 -4.92
N ASP A 66 -9.48 1.34 -6.01
CA ASP A 66 -10.07 2.66 -6.14
C ASP A 66 -11.26 2.61 -7.10
N ARG A 67 -12.26 3.46 -6.86
CA ARG A 67 -13.40 3.64 -7.78
C ARG A 67 -13.28 4.97 -8.50
N PHE A 68 -13.39 4.93 -9.82
CA PHE A 68 -13.36 6.12 -10.68
C PHE A 68 -14.36 5.97 -11.84
N ASN A 69 -15.24 6.95 -12.05
CA ASN A 69 -16.30 6.93 -13.08
C ASN A 69 -17.07 5.59 -13.14
N ASP A 70 -17.54 5.10 -11.99
CA ASP A 70 -18.23 3.81 -11.85
C ASP A 70 -17.44 2.55 -12.22
N GLN A 71 -16.14 2.68 -12.52
CA GLN A 71 -15.23 1.58 -12.73
C GLN A 71 -14.30 1.41 -11.53
N PHE A 72 -13.97 0.17 -11.19
CA PHE A 72 -12.97 -0.12 -10.16
C PHE A 72 -11.60 -0.36 -10.82
N LYS A 73 -10.57 0.21 -10.22
CA LYS A 73 -9.17 0.01 -10.61
C LYS A 73 -8.37 -0.53 -9.44
N GLY A 74 -7.54 -1.53 -9.73
CA GLY A 74 -6.60 -2.11 -8.80
C GLY A 74 -5.22 -1.52 -9.09
N ILE A 75 -4.52 -1.04 -8.08
CA ILE A 75 -3.19 -0.43 -8.25
C ILE A 75 -2.21 -1.05 -7.27
N ILE A 76 -1.13 -1.60 -7.83
CA ILE A 76 0.06 -2.01 -7.07
C ILE A 76 1.17 -1.03 -7.38
N TYR A 77 1.73 -0.39 -6.34
CA TYR A 77 2.92 0.43 -6.47
C TYR A 77 4.13 -0.30 -5.87
N ASP A 78 5.02 -0.79 -6.74
CA ASP A 78 6.31 -1.35 -6.34
C ASP A 78 7.31 -0.21 -6.22
N LYS A 79 7.39 0.36 -5.00
CA LYS A 79 8.28 1.47 -4.66
C LYS A 79 9.75 1.14 -4.92
N ASN A 80 10.16 -0.12 -4.76
CA ASN A 80 11.57 -0.51 -4.96
C ASN A 80 11.96 -0.45 -6.44
N LYS A 81 11.01 -0.77 -7.33
CA LYS A 81 11.23 -0.72 -8.78
C LYS A 81 10.76 0.59 -9.42
N ASN A 82 10.12 1.47 -8.66
CA ASN A 82 9.40 2.65 -9.17
C ASN A 82 8.36 2.30 -10.25
N LEU A 83 7.72 1.14 -10.11
CA LEU A 83 6.71 0.66 -11.06
C LEU A 83 5.31 0.75 -10.44
N ARG A 84 4.33 1.08 -11.27
CA ARG A 84 2.91 1.01 -10.90
C ARG A 84 2.18 0.09 -11.86
N HIS A 85 1.66 -1.02 -11.36
CA HIS A 85 0.82 -1.92 -12.14
C HIS A 85 -0.64 -1.55 -11.96
N VAL A 86 -1.37 -1.45 -13.07
CA VAL A 86 -2.78 -1.06 -13.10
C VAL A 86 -3.62 -2.22 -13.61
N PHE A 87 -4.69 -2.50 -12.89
CA PHE A 87 -5.66 -3.54 -13.19
C PHE A 87 -7.06 -2.93 -13.30
N LYS A 88 -7.85 -3.44 -14.24
CA LYS A 88 -9.30 -3.25 -14.21
C LYS A 88 -9.88 -4.25 -13.21
N VAL A 89 -10.75 -3.78 -12.33
CA VAL A 89 -11.38 -4.60 -11.31
C VAL A 89 -12.85 -4.76 -11.66
N ILE A 90 -13.28 -6.00 -11.81
CA ILE A 90 -14.65 -6.34 -12.19
C ILE A 90 -15.28 -7.08 -11.02
N PRO A 91 -16.09 -6.39 -10.19
CA PRO A 91 -16.83 -7.05 -9.12
C PRO A 91 -17.96 -7.90 -9.73
N SER A 92 -18.03 -9.15 -9.30
CA SER A 92 -19.17 -10.05 -9.47
C SER A 92 -19.78 -10.33 -8.10
N LYS A 93 -20.95 -10.99 -8.05
CA LYS A 93 -21.66 -11.27 -6.79
C LYS A 93 -20.77 -11.99 -5.76
N ASP A 94 -19.99 -12.97 -6.22
CA ASP A 94 -19.26 -13.89 -5.34
C ASP A 94 -17.74 -13.84 -5.52
N PHE A 95 -17.25 -13.09 -6.51
CA PHE A 95 -15.82 -13.00 -6.82
C PHE A 95 -15.47 -11.64 -7.41
N VAL A 96 -14.19 -11.29 -7.35
CA VAL A 96 -13.63 -10.08 -7.96
C VAL A 96 -12.57 -10.52 -8.97
N THR A 97 -12.71 -10.07 -10.22
CA THR A 97 -11.72 -10.34 -11.27
C THR A 97 -10.80 -9.15 -11.45
N PHE A 98 -9.50 -9.43 -11.62
CA PHE A 98 -8.47 -8.43 -11.92
C PHE A 98 -7.92 -8.68 -13.32
N GLU A 99 -8.11 -7.73 -14.22
CA GLU A 99 -7.57 -7.78 -15.58
C GLU A 99 -6.39 -6.81 -15.68
N TYR A 100 -5.19 -7.31 -16.00
CA TYR A 100 -4.01 -6.46 -16.20
C TYR A 100 -4.24 -5.47 -17.36
N MET A 101 -3.94 -4.20 -17.13
CA MET A 101 -4.06 -3.16 -18.15
C MET A 101 -2.69 -2.70 -18.66
N TYR A 102 -1.84 -2.20 -17.76
CA TYR A 102 -0.52 -1.66 -18.08
C TYR A 102 0.32 -1.45 -16.82
N THR A 103 1.58 -1.07 -17.05
CA THR A 103 2.52 -0.63 -16.03
C THR A 103 3.02 0.77 -16.35
N ASN A 104 3.08 1.65 -15.36
CA ASN A 104 3.80 2.91 -15.47
C ASN A 104 5.19 2.77 -14.84
N ASP A 105 6.19 3.37 -15.49
CA ASP A 105 7.57 3.43 -15.01
C ASP A 105 7.91 4.87 -14.58
N PHE A 106 8.10 5.04 -13.28
CA PHE A 106 8.43 6.31 -12.64
C PHE A 106 9.93 6.46 -12.36
N SER A 107 10.78 5.55 -12.84
CA SER A 107 12.25 5.62 -12.62
C SER A 107 12.88 6.93 -13.11
N LYS A 108 12.25 7.60 -14.08
CA LYS A 108 12.69 8.89 -14.63
C LYS A 108 11.95 10.09 -14.04
N ASP A 109 10.90 9.87 -13.26
CA ASP A 109 10.05 10.93 -12.78
C ASP A 109 10.63 11.56 -11.51
N LYS A 110 10.78 12.89 -11.52
CA LYS A 110 11.35 13.66 -10.41
C LYS A 110 10.26 14.48 -9.75
N HIS A 111 9.19 13.83 -9.27
CA HIS A 111 8.22 14.55 -8.46
C HIS A 111 8.87 15.01 -7.15
N LYS A 112 8.86 16.32 -6.92
CA LYS A 112 9.27 16.91 -5.64
C LYS A 112 8.11 16.76 -4.65
N ASP A 113 8.38 16.09 -3.54
CA ASP A 113 7.43 15.99 -2.42
C ASP A 113 7.12 17.38 -1.86
N ILE A 114 5.86 17.82 -1.94
CA ILE A 114 5.44 19.21 -1.66
C ILE A 114 5.34 19.50 -0.14
N ALA A 115 5.64 18.55 0.75
CA ALA A 115 5.46 18.70 2.20
C ALA A 115 6.67 18.32 3.09
N ASN A 116 7.90 18.32 2.56
CA ASN A 116 9.08 17.89 3.33
C ASN A 116 9.63 18.92 4.35
N GLY A 117 9.11 20.14 4.39
CA GLY A 117 9.58 21.19 5.30
C GLY A 117 8.95 21.19 6.70
N ASP A 118 7.88 20.44 6.91
CA ASP A 118 7.14 20.46 8.17
C ASP A 118 7.94 19.81 9.32
N ILE A 119 7.83 20.37 10.53
CA ILE A 119 8.48 19.87 11.75
C ILE A 119 7.50 18.94 12.47
N LEU A 120 7.93 17.71 12.73
CA LEU A 120 7.11 16.70 13.39
C LEU A 120 7.37 16.66 14.90
N GLU A 121 6.29 16.50 15.65
CA GLU A 121 6.31 16.19 17.07
C GLU A 121 5.44 14.96 17.31
N ILE A 122 6.01 13.91 17.93
CA ILE A 122 5.28 12.69 18.28
C ILE A 122 5.26 12.58 19.80
N LYS A 123 4.06 12.41 20.37
CA LYS A 123 3.84 12.23 21.80
C LYS A 123 3.20 10.89 22.06
N LYS A 124 3.76 10.15 23.02
CA LYS A 124 3.10 8.98 23.60
C LYS A 124 2.02 9.47 24.56
N MET A 125 0.77 9.12 24.28
CA MET A 125 -0.38 9.47 25.13
C MET A 125 -0.68 8.33 26.11
N ASP A 126 -0.54 7.09 25.65
CA ASP A 126 -0.68 5.84 26.42
C ASP A 126 0.20 4.75 25.77
N SER A 127 0.14 3.52 26.27
CA SER A 127 0.83 2.34 25.77
C SER A 127 0.59 2.05 24.28
N LEU A 128 -0.62 2.31 23.79
CA LEU A 128 -1.02 2.06 22.39
C LEU A 128 -1.68 3.28 21.74
N GLN A 129 -1.52 4.46 22.33
CA GLN A 129 -2.09 5.70 21.80
C GLN A 129 -1.03 6.78 21.67
N TYR A 130 -0.98 7.40 20.49
CA TYR A 130 0.05 8.35 20.10
C TYR A 130 -0.56 9.57 19.41
N GLN A 131 -0.02 10.75 19.69
CA GLN A 131 -0.37 11.96 18.99
C GLN A 131 0.80 12.41 18.10
N ILE A 132 0.53 12.70 16.84
CA ILE A 132 1.48 13.24 15.88
C ILE A 132 1.02 14.65 15.52
N ILE A 133 1.91 15.64 15.57
CA ILE A 133 1.60 17.01 15.20
C ILE A 133 2.63 17.48 14.17
N GLY A 134 2.14 17.95 13.02
CA GLY A 134 2.97 18.61 12.00
C GLY A 134 2.87 20.12 12.14
N TYR A 135 4.01 20.80 12.26
CA TYR A 135 4.10 22.26 12.32
C TYR A 135 4.74 22.83 11.06
N LYS A 136 4.21 23.97 10.61
CA LYS A 136 4.71 24.71 9.44
C LYS A 136 6.02 25.46 9.71
N ASN A 137 6.47 25.55 10.97
CA ASN A 137 7.66 26.30 11.36
C ASN A 137 8.38 25.66 12.56
N GLU A 138 9.67 25.94 12.69
CA GLU A 138 10.53 25.44 13.78
C GLU A 138 10.13 25.94 15.16
N LYS A 139 9.50 27.12 15.24
CA LYS A 139 8.98 27.66 16.51
C LYS A 139 7.73 26.91 17.00
N LYS A 140 7.20 25.96 16.24
CA LYS A 140 6.01 25.14 16.54
C LYS A 140 4.76 25.95 16.88
N THR A 141 4.62 27.15 16.32
CA THR A 141 3.48 28.04 16.62
C THR A 141 2.29 27.84 15.68
N LYS A 142 2.51 27.26 14.49
CA LYS A 142 1.47 27.05 13.48
C LYS A 142 1.37 25.57 13.11
N LYS A 143 0.30 24.90 13.53
CA LYS A 143 0.01 23.51 13.18
C LYS A 143 -0.51 23.42 11.75
N ARG A 144 -0.05 22.43 10.99
CA ARG A 144 -0.65 22.04 9.71
C ARG A 144 -1.71 20.97 9.94
N PHE A 145 -1.36 19.94 10.69
CA PHE A 145 -2.23 18.84 11.03
C PHE A 145 -1.93 18.30 12.44
N SER A 146 -2.88 17.58 13.01
CA SER A 146 -2.67 16.69 14.15
C SER A 146 -3.35 15.35 13.90
N VAL A 147 -2.70 14.27 14.34
CA VAL A 147 -3.23 12.91 14.21
C VAL A 147 -3.21 12.24 15.57
N LEU A 148 -4.33 11.64 15.97
CA LEU A 148 -4.39 10.68 17.06
C LEU A 148 -4.40 9.28 16.47
N VAL A 149 -3.38 8.49 16.81
CA VAL A 149 -3.18 7.11 16.35
C VAL A 149 -3.48 6.19 17.52
N SER A 150 -4.43 5.28 17.33
CA SER A 150 -4.70 4.19 18.28
C SER A 150 -4.30 2.86 17.63
N LEU A 151 -3.50 2.08 18.34
CA LEU A 151 -2.97 0.81 17.89
C LEU A 151 -3.62 -0.36 18.65
N GLU A 152 -3.47 -1.54 18.09
CA GLU A 152 -3.72 -2.80 18.77
C GLU A 152 -2.61 -3.82 18.45
N LYS A 153 -2.43 -4.81 19.34
CA LYS A 153 -1.54 -5.93 19.06
C LYS A 153 -2.11 -6.76 17.92
N SER A 154 -1.25 -7.23 17.04
CA SER A 154 -1.64 -7.96 15.82
C SER A 154 -0.71 -9.15 15.59
N THR A 155 -1.10 -10.05 14.69
CA THR A 155 -0.23 -11.13 14.19
C THR A 155 0.83 -10.63 13.21
N PHE A 156 0.65 -9.44 12.65
CA PHE A 156 1.55 -8.80 11.68
C PHE A 156 1.64 -7.28 11.93
N ASP A 157 2.69 -6.64 11.42
CA ASP A 157 2.88 -5.20 11.54
C ASP A 157 2.13 -4.45 10.42
N TYR A 158 1.26 -3.52 10.82
CA TYR A 158 0.52 -2.62 9.92
C TYR A 158 0.38 -1.22 10.50
N LEU A 159 1.46 -0.43 10.42
CA LEU A 159 1.50 0.93 10.95
C LEU A 159 1.16 2.01 9.92
N LYS A 160 0.33 1.72 8.91
CA LYS A 160 0.01 2.67 7.85
C LYS A 160 -0.84 3.85 8.38
N LEU A 161 -0.30 5.06 8.31
CA LEU A 161 -0.93 6.24 8.93
C LEU A 161 -1.93 6.99 8.03
N GLY A 162 -2.14 6.62 6.77
CA GLY A 162 -3.24 7.15 5.93
C GLY A 162 -3.30 8.68 5.75
N ILE A 163 -2.21 9.40 6.04
CA ILE A 163 -2.13 10.85 5.92
C ILE A 163 -1.48 11.19 4.58
N ASP A 164 -2.07 12.14 3.85
CA ASP A 164 -1.47 12.69 2.63
C ASP A 164 -0.35 13.68 3.00
N HIS A 165 0.83 13.13 3.32
CA HIS A 165 2.00 13.91 3.75
C HIS A 165 3.32 13.20 3.41
N GLY A 166 4.30 13.94 2.86
CA GLY A 166 5.59 13.40 2.41
C GLY A 166 6.45 12.75 3.51
N LYS A 167 6.24 13.15 4.77
CA LYS A 167 6.92 12.56 5.96
C LYS A 167 6.21 11.37 6.60
N THR A 168 5.26 10.72 5.91
CA THR A 168 4.50 9.61 6.50
C THR A 168 5.40 8.44 6.94
N ASP A 169 6.45 8.11 6.17
CA ASP A 169 7.42 7.06 6.55
C ASP A 169 8.18 7.43 7.84
N GLU A 170 8.55 8.70 8.01
CA GLU A 170 9.20 9.21 9.22
C GLU A 170 8.27 9.13 10.45
N MET A 171 6.99 9.50 10.26
CA MET A 171 5.98 9.38 11.31
C MET A 171 5.82 7.93 11.78
N GLN A 172 5.72 6.98 10.85
CA GLN A 172 5.60 5.55 11.16
C GLN A 172 6.81 5.03 11.93
N LYS A 173 8.02 5.39 11.47
CA LYS A 173 9.27 5.03 12.16
C LYS A 173 9.31 5.57 13.59
N ASN A 174 8.92 6.82 13.79
CA ASN A 174 8.92 7.46 15.10
C ASN A 174 7.88 6.85 16.05
N VAL A 175 6.70 6.46 15.55
CA VAL A 175 5.73 5.70 16.35
C VAL A 175 6.28 4.32 16.72
N ARG A 176 6.85 3.59 15.76
CA ARG A 176 7.44 2.25 16.00
C ARG A 176 8.55 2.27 17.05
N ALA A 177 9.32 3.36 17.15
CA ALA A 177 10.38 3.51 18.16
C ALA A 177 9.86 3.51 19.61
N PHE A 178 8.57 3.77 19.85
CA PHE A 178 7.96 3.68 21.18
C PHE A 178 7.38 2.29 21.51
N LEU A 179 7.37 1.37 20.56
CA LEU A 179 6.73 0.07 20.65
C LEU A 179 7.75 -1.03 20.99
N ASP A 180 7.29 -2.15 21.54
CA ASP A 180 8.14 -3.32 21.75
C ASP A 180 8.60 -3.87 20.39
N PRO A 181 9.92 -3.93 20.13
CA PRO A 181 10.44 -4.40 18.85
C PRO A 181 10.08 -5.86 18.55
N ASN A 182 9.75 -6.67 19.57
CA ASN A 182 9.41 -8.08 19.42
C ASN A 182 7.90 -8.34 19.29
N SER A 183 7.09 -7.28 19.29
CA SER A 183 5.64 -7.36 19.14
C SER A 183 5.20 -6.74 17.80
N ASN A 184 4.11 -7.28 17.26
CA ASN A 184 3.47 -6.80 16.05
C ASN A 184 2.26 -5.92 16.41
N TYR A 185 2.08 -4.83 15.66
CA TYR A 185 1.01 -3.86 15.91
C TYR A 185 0.32 -3.44 14.61
N ALA A 186 -0.99 -3.27 14.69
CA ALA A 186 -1.79 -2.69 13.62
C ALA A 186 -2.41 -1.36 14.07
N VAL A 187 -2.56 -0.42 13.14
CA VAL A 187 -3.42 0.74 13.34
C VAL A 187 -4.86 0.26 13.45
N LYS A 188 -5.52 0.63 14.56
CA LYS A 188 -6.93 0.37 14.77
C LYS A 188 -7.78 1.56 14.32
N ARG A 189 -7.35 2.76 14.69
CA ARG A 189 -8.06 4.01 14.44
C ARG A 189 -7.11 5.18 14.25
N LEU A 190 -7.48 6.09 13.36
CA LEU A 190 -6.81 7.36 13.09
C LEU A 190 -7.82 8.48 13.17
N GLN A 191 -7.52 9.53 13.93
CA GLN A 191 -8.27 10.78 13.89
C GLN A 191 -7.34 11.87 13.39
N VAL A 192 -7.66 12.49 12.26
CA VAL A 192 -6.81 13.48 11.60
C VAL A 192 -7.54 14.81 11.55
N ASP A 193 -6.91 15.86 12.06
CA ASP A 193 -7.39 17.24 11.94
C ASP A 193 -6.41 18.03 11.06
N TYR A 194 -6.86 18.49 9.90
CA TYR A 194 -6.11 19.37 9.01
C TYR A 194 -6.42 20.84 9.33
N HIS A 195 -5.70 21.40 10.29
CA HIS A 195 -5.87 22.79 10.76
C HIS A 195 -5.79 23.85 9.66
N SER A 196 -5.11 23.57 8.55
CA SER A 196 -4.97 24.52 7.44
C SER A 196 -6.20 24.63 6.56
N THR A 197 -6.96 23.55 6.40
CA THR A 197 -8.15 23.47 5.55
C THR A 197 -9.44 23.43 6.38
N GLY A 198 -9.34 23.13 7.68
CA GLY A 198 -10.48 22.96 8.58
C GLY A 198 -11.13 21.59 8.52
N TYR A 199 -10.60 20.67 7.71
CA TYR A 199 -11.13 19.32 7.55
C TYR A 199 -10.71 18.43 8.72
N SER A 200 -11.57 17.50 9.09
CA SER A 200 -11.21 16.44 10.02
C SER A 200 -11.83 15.12 9.64
N TYR A 201 -11.11 14.04 9.91
CA TYR A 201 -11.45 12.69 9.50
C TYR A 201 -11.23 11.73 10.66
N ASP A 202 -12.09 10.73 10.74
CA ASP A 202 -11.99 9.61 11.67
C ASP A 202 -12.03 8.32 10.86
N SER A 203 -10.97 7.53 10.92
CA SER A 203 -10.83 6.29 10.16
C SER A 203 -10.61 5.13 11.11
N SER A 204 -11.29 4.02 10.84
CA SER A 204 -11.04 2.75 11.51
C SER A 204 -10.74 1.67 10.50
N LEU A 205 -9.93 0.70 10.89
CA LEU A 205 -9.52 -0.39 10.01
C LEU A 205 -10.21 -1.70 10.42
N LYS A 206 -10.67 -2.44 9.44
CA LYS A 206 -11.09 -3.84 9.57
C LYS A 206 -10.14 -4.70 8.75
N ILE A 207 -9.52 -5.66 9.42
CA ILE A 207 -8.51 -6.55 8.84
C ILE A 207 -9.10 -7.96 8.76
N THR A 208 -9.01 -8.57 7.59
CA THR A 208 -9.51 -9.93 7.34
C THR A 208 -8.41 -10.74 6.67
N ASN A 209 -8.18 -11.98 7.13
CA ASN A 209 -7.24 -12.89 6.46
C ASN A 209 -7.81 -13.32 5.11
N VAL A 210 -6.95 -13.39 4.10
CA VAL A 210 -7.27 -13.89 2.77
C VAL A 210 -6.12 -14.74 2.24
N ASP A 211 -6.39 -15.51 1.20
CA ASP A 211 -5.39 -16.17 0.38
C ASP A 211 -5.67 -15.79 -1.06
N PHE A 212 -5.01 -14.72 -1.51
CA PHE A 212 -5.23 -14.13 -2.82
C PHE A 212 -3.89 -13.90 -3.50
N SER A 213 -3.73 -14.41 -4.71
CA SER A 213 -2.56 -14.12 -5.53
C SER A 213 -2.95 -13.44 -6.83
N LEU A 214 -2.06 -12.56 -7.30
CA LEU A 214 -2.20 -11.85 -8.55
C LEU A 214 -0.92 -11.98 -9.36
N LYS A 215 -1.06 -12.48 -10.58
CA LYS A 215 0.05 -12.77 -11.48
C LYS A 215 0.13 -11.72 -12.59
N LEU A 216 1.32 -11.15 -12.78
CA LEU A 216 1.58 -10.28 -13.92
C LEU A 216 1.78 -11.10 -15.21
N PRO A 217 1.39 -10.56 -16.38
CA PRO A 217 1.75 -11.16 -17.65
C PRO A 217 3.28 -11.19 -17.83
N LYS A 218 3.76 -12.11 -18.67
CA LYS A 218 5.19 -12.24 -18.98
C LYS A 218 5.76 -10.98 -19.64
N GLU A 219 4.95 -10.30 -20.45
CA GLU A 219 5.32 -9.06 -21.13
C GLU A 219 4.50 -7.91 -20.57
N LEU A 220 5.19 -6.89 -20.04
CA LEU A 220 4.55 -5.71 -19.47
C LEU A 220 4.29 -4.67 -20.57
N ILE A 221 3.04 -4.24 -20.71
CA ILE A 221 2.69 -3.05 -21.48
C ILE A 221 3.10 -1.81 -20.67
N ILE A 222 4.18 -1.13 -21.08
CA ILE A 222 4.64 0.10 -20.43
C ILE A 222 3.92 1.31 -21.01
N LYS A 223 3.35 2.16 -20.16
CA LYS A 223 2.75 3.45 -20.53
C LYS A 223 3.32 4.58 -19.71
N GLU A 224 3.60 5.71 -20.35
CA GLU A 224 3.88 6.95 -19.62
C GLU A 224 2.67 7.33 -18.76
N TYR A 225 2.93 7.80 -17.55
CA TYR A 225 1.86 8.25 -16.68
C TYR A 225 1.31 9.59 -17.17
N ASN A 226 0.02 9.63 -17.48
CA ASN A 226 -0.67 10.86 -17.84
C ASN A 226 -1.87 11.04 -16.91
N VAL A 227 -1.73 11.91 -15.91
CA VAL A 227 -2.80 12.21 -14.94
C VAL A 227 -4.15 12.40 -15.63
N PHE A 228 -4.24 13.17 -16.72
CA PHE A 228 -5.51 13.44 -17.40
C PHE A 228 -6.02 12.27 -18.25
N GLY A 229 -5.11 11.49 -18.84
CA GLY A 229 -5.46 10.31 -19.65
C GLY A 229 -5.85 9.09 -18.82
N GLU A 230 -5.36 9.01 -17.58
CA GLU A 230 -5.70 7.95 -16.61
C GLU A 230 -7.17 8.01 -16.16
N PHE A 231 -7.80 9.17 -16.36
CA PHE A 231 -9.19 9.48 -16.05
C PHE A 231 -10.11 9.49 -17.28
N GLN A 232 -9.59 9.20 -18.47
CA GLN A 232 -10.38 9.13 -19.70
C GLN A 232 -10.39 7.68 -20.21
N ASN A 233 -11.44 6.96 -19.80
CA ASN A 233 -12.12 5.81 -20.44
C ASN A 233 -12.84 4.96 -19.39
#